data_AF-A0A3M1K6X8-F1
#
_entry.id   AF-A0A3M1K6X8-F1
#
_cell.length_a   1.000
_cell.length_b   1.000
_cell.length_c   1.000
_cell.angle_alpha   90.00
_cell.angle_beta   90.00
_cell.angle_gamma   90.00
#
_symmetry.space_group_name_H-M   'P 1'
#
loop_
_entity.id
_entity.type
_entity.pdbx_description
1 polymer ?
#
loop_
_entity_poly.entity_id
_entity_poly.type
_entity_poly.pdbx_seq_one_letter_code
_entity_poly.pdbx_strand_id
1 'polypeptide(L)'
;MILVLAKSDHVVWVDKLYRYAIHGDMAMTEAELKDHHQCRLGKFLDGAGGSMLRHHAEFDYLYNTLHPRVHETGIQLYRAASRTPAGVYDEEILAQAEQLMALSDEVVNLLDRMLEAVLRSQGRPQSG
;
A
#
# COMPACT_ATOMS: atom_id res chain seq x y z
N MET A 1 -14.68 -4.75 -8.20
CA MET A 1 -13.52 -5.69 -8.23
C MET A 1 -12.66 -5.44 -6.99
N ILE A 2 -12.20 -6.50 -6.32
CA ILE A 2 -11.48 -6.41 -5.03
C ILE A 2 -10.17 -5.60 -5.10
N LEU A 3 -9.44 -5.67 -6.21
CA LEU A 3 -8.20 -4.89 -6.43
C LEU A 3 -8.44 -3.38 -6.40
N VAL A 4 -9.57 -2.90 -6.95
CA VAL A 4 -9.93 -1.47 -6.92
C VAL A 4 -10.15 -1.00 -5.47
N LEU A 5 -10.83 -1.82 -4.67
CA LEU A 5 -11.04 -1.53 -3.25
C LEU A 5 -9.73 -1.58 -2.47
N ALA A 6 -8.88 -2.57 -2.75
CA ALA A 6 -7.57 -2.70 -2.11
C ALA A 6 -6.66 -1.51 -2.42
N LYS A 7 -6.66 -1.03 -3.67
CA LYS A 7 -5.95 0.19 -4.09
C LYS A 7 -6.46 1.43 -3.35
N SER A 8 -7.78 1.59 -3.26
CA SER A 8 -8.39 2.71 -2.52
C SER A 8 -8.05 2.67 -1.04
N ASP A 9 -8.14 1.50 -0.40
CA ASP A 9 -7.78 1.33 1.01
C ASP A 9 -6.30 1.67 1.25
N HIS A 10 -5.41 1.29 0.33
CA HIS A 10 -3.98 1.60 0.39
C HIS A 10 -3.72 3.11 0.34
N VAL A 11 -4.28 3.81 -0.65
CA VAL A 11 -4.12 5.28 -0.79
C VAL A 11 -4.61 6.01 0.46
N VAL A 12 -5.77 5.60 1.00
CA VAL A 12 -6.32 6.18 2.24
C VAL A 12 -5.40 5.93 3.43
N TRP A 13 -4.82 4.73 3.54
CA TRP A 13 -3.91 4.39 4.63
C TRP A 13 -2.62 5.24 4.59
N VAL A 14 -2.04 5.42 3.40
CA VAL A 14 -0.84 6.26 3.19
C VAL A 14 -1.12 7.73 3.49
N ASP A 15 -2.23 8.29 2.98
CA ASP A 15 -2.62 9.69 3.23
C ASP A 15 -2.82 9.97 4.72
N LYS A 16 -3.48 9.05 5.44
CA LYS A 16 -3.64 9.17 6.90
C LYS A 16 -2.31 9.18 7.65
N LEU A 17 -1.34 8.34 7.26
CA LEU A 17 -0.02 8.31 7.88
C LEU A 17 0.75 9.60 7.63
N TYR A 18 0.73 10.07 6.38
CA TYR A 18 1.37 11.33 6.01
C TYR A 18 0.80 12.49 6.82
N ARG A 19 -0.53 12.61 6.88
CA ARG A 19 -1.20 13.66 7.67
C ARG A 19 -0.90 13.56 9.16
N TYR A 20 -0.88 12.35 9.72
CA TYR A 20 -0.49 12.14 11.11
C TYR A 20 0.94 12.64 11.36
N ALA A 21 1.88 12.21 10.51
CA ALA A 21 3.30 12.50 10.69
C ALA A 21 3.68 13.97 10.44
N ILE A 22 3.07 14.60 9.42
CA ILE A 22 3.47 15.93 8.94
C ILE A 22 2.55 17.03 9.47
N HIS A 23 1.27 16.73 9.68
CA HIS A 23 0.27 17.72 10.10
C HIS A 23 -0.23 17.51 11.54
N GLY A 24 0.13 16.39 12.19
CA GLY A 24 -0.35 16.05 13.53
C GLY A 24 -1.83 15.63 13.57
N ASP A 25 -2.40 15.20 12.44
CA ASP A 25 -3.79 14.76 12.35
C ASP A 25 -4.00 13.45 13.14
N MET A 26 -4.97 13.42 14.05
CA MET A 26 -5.25 12.26 14.91
C MET A 26 -6.18 11.21 14.28
N ALA A 27 -6.29 11.19 12.94
CA ALA A 27 -7.17 10.28 12.20
C ALA A 27 -6.59 8.87 11.99
N MET A 28 -5.33 8.67 12.37
CA MET A 28 -4.61 7.40 12.35
C MET A 28 -4.38 6.91 13.77
N THR A 29 -4.65 5.64 14.02
CA THR A 29 -4.44 4.98 15.32
C THR A 29 -3.50 3.79 15.19
N GLU A 30 -2.89 3.37 16.31
CA GLU A 30 -2.00 2.20 16.33
C GLU A 30 -2.69 0.90 15.87
N ALA A 31 -4.00 0.77 16.11
CA ALA A 31 -4.80 -0.38 15.66
C ALA A 31 -4.93 -0.47 14.13
N GLU A 32 -4.66 0.62 13.41
CA GLU A 32 -4.65 0.68 11.95
C GLU A 32 -3.27 0.35 11.33
N LEU A 33 -2.22 0.19 12.17
CA LEU A 33 -0.86 -0.22 11.75
C LEU A 33 -0.80 -1.73 11.46
N LYS A 34 -1.51 -2.11 10.42
CA LYS A 34 -1.58 -3.50 9.95
C LYS A 34 -0.31 -3.87 9.19
N ASP A 35 0.16 -5.08 9.41
CA ASP A 35 1.14 -5.70 8.53
C ASP A 35 0.56 -5.88 7.11
N HIS A 36 1.43 -5.96 6.12
CA HIS A 36 1.08 -6.12 4.72
C HIS A 36 0.16 -7.34 4.46
N HIS A 37 0.24 -8.44 5.21
CA HIS A 37 -0.70 -9.57 5.07
C HIS A 37 -2.08 -9.31 5.69
N GLN A 38 -2.21 -8.37 6.61
CA GLN A 38 -3.44 -8.09 7.34
C GLN A 38 -4.35 -7.07 6.63
N CYS A 39 -3.82 -6.32 5.67
CA CYS A 39 -4.57 -5.38 4.86
C CYS A 39 -5.45 -6.09 3.82
N ARG A 40 -6.38 -5.37 3.17
CA ARG A 40 -7.26 -5.98 2.14
C ARG A 40 -6.46 -6.55 0.98
N LEU A 41 -5.38 -5.87 0.56
CA LEU A 41 -4.51 -6.34 -0.52
C LEU A 41 -3.79 -7.63 -0.12
N GLY A 42 -3.14 -7.68 1.05
CA GLY A 42 -2.45 -8.87 1.54
C GLY A 42 -3.35 -10.09 1.61
N LYS A 43 -4.51 -9.94 2.26
CA LYS A 43 -5.53 -11.01 2.33
C LYS A 43 -5.98 -11.49 0.96
N PHE A 44 -6.05 -10.59 -0.02
CA PHE A 44 -6.38 -10.96 -1.39
C PHE A 44 -5.24 -11.73 -2.07
N LEU A 45 -3.98 -11.26 -1.95
CA LEU A 45 -2.79 -11.90 -2.53
C LEU A 45 -2.52 -13.29 -1.92
N ASP A 46 -2.74 -13.44 -0.61
CA ASP A 46 -2.60 -14.71 0.12
C ASP A 46 -3.71 -15.71 -0.26
N GLY A 47 -4.88 -15.21 -0.66
CA GLY A 47 -6.06 -16.02 -0.96
C GLY A 47 -6.16 -16.50 -2.41
N ALA A 48 -7.26 -17.19 -2.70
CA ALA A 48 -7.57 -17.72 -4.03
C ALA A 48 -7.66 -16.64 -5.13
N GLY A 49 -8.00 -15.41 -4.75
CA GLY A 49 -8.03 -14.28 -5.67
C GLY A 49 -6.63 -13.88 -6.17
N GLY A 50 -5.63 -13.94 -5.30
CA GLY A 50 -4.23 -13.71 -5.64
C GLY A 50 -3.68 -14.73 -6.63
N SER A 51 -4.19 -15.97 -6.62
CA SER A 51 -3.78 -17.01 -7.58
C SER A 51 -3.95 -16.59 -9.04
N MET A 52 -4.97 -15.78 -9.35
CA MET A 52 -5.17 -15.27 -10.72
C MET A 52 -4.08 -14.28 -11.15
N LEU A 53 -3.42 -13.63 -10.20
CA LEU A 53 -2.35 -12.67 -10.45
C LEU A 53 -0.96 -13.29 -10.37
N ARG A 54 -0.79 -14.51 -9.86
CA ARG A 54 0.53 -15.17 -9.72
C ARG A 54 1.28 -15.33 -11.03
N HIS A 55 0.57 -15.34 -12.16
CA HIS A 55 1.16 -15.39 -13.50
C HIS A 55 1.64 -14.02 -14.01
N HIS A 56 1.31 -12.94 -13.32
CA HIS A 56 1.79 -11.60 -13.68
C HIS A 56 3.28 -11.49 -13.35
N ALA A 57 4.07 -10.97 -14.29
CA ALA A 57 5.53 -10.87 -14.14
C ALA A 57 5.95 -10.07 -12.90
N GLU A 58 5.10 -9.14 -12.45
CA GLU A 58 5.37 -8.22 -11.35
C GLU A 58 4.78 -8.70 -10.01
N PHE A 59 4.12 -9.86 -9.98
CA PHE A 59 3.47 -10.36 -8.76
C PHE A 59 4.46 -10.59 -7.62
N ASP A 60 5.56 -11.29 -7.91
CA ASP A 60 6.57 -11.62 -6.92
C ASP A 60 7.19 -10.35 -6.31
N TYR A 61 7.50 -9.37 -7.16
CA TYR A 61 8.02 -8.08 -6.73
C TYR A 61 7.03 -7.32 -5.83
N LEU A 62 5.75 -7.23 -6.23
CA LEU A 62 4.72 -6.62 -5.39
C LEU A 62 4.62 -7.33 -4.04
N TYR A 63 4.47 -8.65 -4.07
CA TYR A 63 4.13 -9.46 -2.89
C TYR A 63 5.28 -9.56 -1.89
N ASN A 64 6.49 -9.85 -2.36
CA ASN A 64 7.63 -10.17 -1.50
C ASN A 64 8.57 -8.97 -1.24
N THR A 65 8.49 -7.89 -2.03
CA THR A 65 9.42 -6.76 -1.91
C THR A 65 8.71 -5.45 -1.61
N LEU A 66 7.83 -5.01 -2.52
CA LEU A 66 7.31 -3.66 -2.48
C LEU A 66 6.23 -3.47 -1.39
N HIS A 67 5.28 -4.40 -1.31
CA HIS A 67 4.18 -4.34 -0.35
C HIS A 67 4.63 -4.50 1.12
N PRO A 68 5.56 -5.40 1.48
CA PRO A 68 6.15 -5.40 2.82
C PRO A 68 6.85 -4.07 3.12
N ARG A 69 7.67 -3.56 2.18
CA ARG A 69 8.48 -2.35 2.40
C ARG A 69 7.66 -1.10 2.63
N VAL A 70 6.54 -0.91 1.90
CA VAL A 70 5.66 0.24 2.11
C VAL A 70 4.99 0.19 3.48
N HIS A 71 4.59 -1.01 3.93
CA HIS A 71 3.98 -1.20 5.26
C HIS A 71 5.01 -0.97 6.38
N GLU A 72 6.21 -1.54 6.26
CA GLU A 72 7.29 -1.33 7.22
C GLU A 72 7.64 0.15 7.35
N THR A 73 7.79 0.86 6.22
CA THR A 73 8.11 2.30 6.21
C THR A 73 7.01 3.10 6.89
N GLY A 74 5.73 2.82 6.61
CA GLY A 74 4.61 3.52 7.22
C GLY A 74 4.49 3.29 8.74
N ILE A 75 4.75 2.06 9.19
CA ILE A 75 4.77 1.73 10.63
C ILE A 75 5.93 2.45 11.34
N GLN A 76 7.11 2.51 10.72
CA GLN A 76 8.26 3.23 11.26
C GLN A 76 7.98 4.73 11.37
N LEU A 77 7.39 5.33 10.31
CA LEU A 77 6.99 6.73 10.28
C LEU A 77 6.01 7.07 11.41
N TYR A 78 4.95 6.28 11.58
CA TYR A 78 3.99 6.50 12.67
C TYR A 78 4.67 6.48 14.04
N ARG A 79 5.55 5.49 14.26
CA ARG A 79 6.27 5.34 15.54
C ARG A 79 7.24 6.49 15.79
N ALA A 80 7.90 7.02 14.76
CA ALA A 80 8.78 8.19 14.88
C ALA A 80 7.96 9.44 15.21
N ALA A 81 6.89 9.69 14.47
CA ALA A 81 5.99 10.81 14.69
C ALA A 81 5.30 10.77 16.07
N SER A 82 4.89 9.59 16.56
CA SER A 82 4.20 9.47 17.85
C SER A 82 5.07 9.79 19.07
N ARG A 83 6.40 9.75 18.90
CA ARG A 83 7.38 10.16 19.93
C ARG A 83 7.85 11.60 19.77
N THR A 84 7.49 12.25 18.67
CA THR A 84 7.93 13.61 18.35
C THR A 84 6.83 14.59 18.74
N PRO A 85 7.13 15.62 19.54
CA PRO A 85 6.14 16.63 19.89
C PRO A 85 5.57 17.33 18.65
N ALA A 86 4.27 17.62 18.66
CA ALA A 86 3.63 18.32 17.55
C ALA A 86 4.29 19.67 17.26
N GLY A 87 4.48 19.98 15.97
CA GLY A 87 5.10 21.23 15.52
C GLY A 87 6.64 21.25 15.57
N VAL A 88 7.29 20.14 15.91
CA VAL A 88 8.74 19.99 15.79
C VAL A 88 9.10 19.54 14.38
N TYR A 89 10.02 20.26 13.74
CA TYR A 89 10.62 19.84 12.48
C TYR A 89 11.60 18.71 12.73
N ASP A 90 11.43 17.60 12.01
CA ASP A 90 12.27 16.41 12.09
C ASP A 90 12.59 15.92 10.67
N GLU A 91 13.88 15.95 10.31
CA GLU A 91 14.37 15.56 8.98
C GLU A 91 14.18 14.07 8.70
N GLU A 92 14.26 13.21 9.72
CA GLU A 92 14.08 11.77 9.57
C GLU A 92 12.61 11.45 9.26
N ILE A 93 11.67 12.11 9.96
CA ILE A 93 10.24 11.99 9.69
C ILE A 93 9.92 12.43 8.26
N LEU A 94 10.49 13.55 7.81
CA LEU A 94 10.28 14.05 6.45
C LEU A 94 10.82 13.07 5.40
N ALA A 95 12.05 12.59 5.57
CA ALA A 95 12.64 11.62 4.66
C ALA A 95 11.84 10.32 4.60
N GLN A 96 11.35 9.81 5.75
CA GLN A 96 10.49 8.64 5.81
C GLN A 96 9.13 8.87 5.15
N ALA A 97 8.53 10.06 5.30
CA ALA A 97 7.28 10.43 4.64
C ALA A 97 7.44 10.49 3.11
N GLU A 98 8.52 11.10 2.61
CA GLU A 98 8.85 11.12 1.18
C GLU A 98 9.07 9.71 0.63
N GLN A 99 9.81 8.87 1.36
CA GLN A 99 10.02 7.48 0.98
C GLN A 99 8.69 6.69 0.95
N LEU A 100 7.82 6.89 1.93
CA LEU A 100 6.50 6.24 1.98
C LEU A 100 5.67 6.62 0.75
N MET A 101 5.66 7.90 0.37
CA MET A 101 4.93 8.38 -0.81
C MET A 101 5.48 7.76 -2.11
N ALA A 102 6.81 7.72 -2.27
CA ALA A 102 7.44 7.10 -3.44
C ALA A 102 7.11 5.60 -3.56
N LEU A 103 7.15 4.86 -2.45
CA LEU A 103 6.78 3.44 -2.42
C LEU A 103 5.30 3.24 -2.71
N SER A 104 4.43 4.10 -2.18
CA SER A 104 2.99 4.09 -2.45
C SER A 104 2.68 4.29 -3.93
N ASP A 105 3.33 5.26 -4.57
CA ASP A 105 3.17 5.51 -6.01
C ASP A 105 3.55 4.28 -6.83
N GLU A 106 4.63 3.59 -6.45
CA GLU A 106 5.05 2.36 -7.12
C GLU A 106 4.01 1.24 -6.94
N VAL A 107 3.44 1.07 -5.74
CA VAL A 107 2.36 0.10 -5.47
C VAL A 107 1.15 0.41 -6.33
N VAL A 108 0.67 1.66 -6.33
CA VAL A 108 -0.51 2.09 -7.09
C VAL A 108 -0.31 1.83 -8.58
N ASN A 109 0.85 2.20 -9.13
CA ASN A 109 1.17 1.98 -10.53
C ASN A 109 1.18 0.49 -10.91
N LEU A 110 1.73 -0.37 -10.05
CA LEU A 110 1.78 -1.81 -10.29
C LEU A 110 0.38 -2.43 -10.20
N LEU A 111 -0.43 -2.00 -9.22
CA LEU A 111 -1.83 -2.42 -9.11
C LEU A 111 -2.65 -2.02 -10.33
N ASP A 112 -2.42 -0.82 -10.90
CA ASP A 112 -3.10 -0.39 -12.12
C ASP A 112 -2.70 -1.25 -13.34
N ARG A 113 -1.41 -1.57 -13.52
CA ARG A 113 -0.97 -2.48 -14.58
C ARG A 113 -1.61 -3.88 -14.46
N MET A 114 -1.64 -4.42 -13.24
CA MET A 114 -2.29 -5.71 -12.96
C MET A 114 -3.80 -5.66 -13.22
N LEU A 115 -4.45 -4.56 -12.84
CA LEU A 115 -5.88 -4.34 -13.05
C LEU A 115 -6.23 -4.38 -14.54
N GLU A 116 -5.47 -3.65 -15.34
CA GLU A 116 -5.64 -3.65 -16.79
C GLU A 116 -5.40 -5.02 -17.41
N ALA A 117 -4.38 -5.76 -16.94
CA ALA A 117 -4.09 -7.10 -17.43
C ALA A 117 -5.27 -8.07 -17.16
N VAL A 118 -5.88 -7.98 -15.99
CA VAL A 118 -7.08 -8.75 -15.63
C VAL A 118 -8.28 -8.36 -16.48
N LEU A 119 -8.51 -7.06 -16.69
CA LEU A 119 -9.63 -6.60 -17.53
C LEU A 119 -9.47 -7.04 -18.99
N ARG A 120 -8.25 -7.00 -19.53
CA ARG A 120 -7.95 -7.48 -20.90
C ARG A 120 -8.16 -8.98 -21.04
N SER A 121 -7.82 -9.79 -20.04
CA SER A 121 -7.99 -11.25 -20.10
C SER A 121 -9.47 -11.67 -20.01
N GLN A 122 -10.30 -10.90 -19.28
CA GLN A 122 -11.74 -11.14 -19.16
C GLN A 122 -12.54 -10.66 -20.38
N GLY A 123 -12.04 -9.66 -21.12
CA GLY A 123 -12.71 -9.10 -22.31
C GLY A 123 -12.46 -9.84 -23.63
N ARG A 124 -11.68 -10.93 -23.63
CA ARG A 124 -11.37 -11.68 -24.86
C ARG A 124 -12.50 -12.69 -25.14
N PRO A 125 -13.29 -12.57 -26.23
CA PRO A 125 -14.29 -13.57 -26.55
C PRO A 125 -13.57 -14.91 -26.80
N GLN A 126 -13.99 -15.97 -26.12
CA GLN A 126 -13.51 -17.31 -26.43
C GLN A 126 -13.97 -17.64 -27.86
N SER A 127 -13.04 -17.58 -28.81
CA SER A 127 -13.26 -18.05 -30.17
C SER A 127 -13.15 -19.57 -30.12
N GLY A 128 -14.28 -20.23 -29.88
CA GLY A 128 -14.48 -21.67 -30.02
C GLY A 128 -15.46 -21.94 -31.15
#